data_AF-A0A821L0Q8-F1
#
_entry.id   AF-A0A821L0Q8-F1
#
_cell.length_a   1.000
_cell.length_b   1.000
_cell.length_c   1.000
_cell.angle_alpha   90.00
_cell.angle_beta   90.00
_cell.angle_gamma   90.00
#
_symmetry.space_group_name_H-M   'P 1'
#
loop_
_entity.id
_entity.type
_entity.pdbx_description
1 polymer ?
#
loop_
_entity_poly.entity_id
_entity_poly.type
_entity_poly.pdbx_seq_one_letter_code
_entity_poly.pdbx_strand_id
1 'polypeptide(L)'
;KYLSWLDALSYIKYVYVGLSLNELEGLKLTCTASELASGKCITDGEATIRDLGLDYISIGGCIGVLFAFIIGCRAIAFFGIRYLKH
;
A
#
# COMPACT_ATOMS: atom_id res chain seq x y z
N LYS A 1 9.66 -18.94 -2.79
CA LYS A 1 8.56 -18.09 -3.30
C LYS A 1 8.86 -17.72 -4.75
N TYR A 2 8.28 -18.40 -5.73
CA TYR A 2 8.61 -18.20 -7.16
C TYR A 2 7.82 -17.04 -7.80
N LEU A 3 6.62 -16.73 -7.28
CA LEU A 3 5.71 -15.73 -7.82
C LEU A 3 5.56 -14.46 -6.97
N SER A 4 6.34 -14.28 -5.90
CA SER A 4 6.22 -13.11 -5.00
C SER A 4 6.51 -11.77 -5.68
N TRP A 5 7.14 -11.78 -6.84
CA TRP A 5 7.34 -10.57 -7.64
C TRP A 5 6.04 -10.07 -8.29
N LEU A 6 5.04 -10.93 -8.51
CA LEU A 6 3.73 -10.53 -9.03
C LEU A 6 2.99 -9.59 -8.06
N ASP A 7 3.31 -9.63 -6.77
CA ASP A 7 2.77 -8.68 -5.80
C ASP A 7 3.12 -7.23 -6.16
N ALA A 8 4.23 -7.01 -6.87
CA ALA A 8 4.63 -5.69 -7.35
C ALA A 8 3.74 -5.19 -8.50
N LEU A 9 2.97 -6.06 -9.16
CA LEU A 9 2.02 -5.70 -10.21
C LEU A 9 0.60 -5.40 -9.70
N SER A 10 0.34 -5.61 -8.40
CA SER A 10 -0.98 -5.37 -7.84
C SER A 10 -1.18 -3.91 -7.48
N TYR A 11 -1.96 -3.17 -8.28
CA TYR A 11 -2.32 -1.78 -7.94
C TYR A 11 -3.04 -1.68 -6.58
N ILE A 12 -3.82 -2.70 -6.21
CA ILE A 12 -4.54 -2.77 -4.93
C ILE A 12 -3.56 -2.73 -3.76
N LYS A 13 -2.39 -3.37 -3.89
CA LYS A 13 -1.35 -3.36 -2.85
C LYS A 13 -0.84 -1.94 -2.58
N TYR A 14 -0.58 -1.17 -3.62
CA TYR A 14 -0.11 0.22 -3.47
C TYR A 14 -1.20 1.15 -2.95
N VAL A 15 -2.47 0.91 -3.31
CA VAL A 15 -3.61 1.63 -2.73
C VAL A 15 -3.72 1.32 -1.23
N TYR A 16 -3.70 0.05 -0.85
CA TYR A 16 -3.77 -0.37 0.55
C TYR A 16 -2.64 0.25 1.37
N VAL A 17 -1.39 0.13 0.91
CA VAL A 17 -0.23 0.70 1.62
C VAL A 17 -0.34 2.22 1.73
N GLY A 18 -0.67 2.92 0.63
CA GLY A 18 -0.82 4.38 0.65
C GLY A 18 -1.91 4.86 1.62
N LEU A 19 -3.06 4.18 1.64
CA LEU A 19 -4.15 4.49 2.57
C LEU A 19 -3.76 4.16 4.02
N SER A 20 -3.17 3.00 4.28
CA SER A 20 -2.74 2.62 5.62
C SER A 20 -1.71 3.60 6.18
N LEU A 21 -0.74 4.05 5.37
CA LEU A 21 0.21 5.08 5.79
C LEU A 21 -0.52 6.41 6.07
N ASN A 22 -1.44 6.83 5.20
CA ASN A 22 -2.22 8.07 5.38
C ASN A 22 -3.04 8.08 6.68
N GLU A 23 -3.61 6.94 7.09
CA GLU A 23 -4.45 6.84 8.28
C GLU A 23 -3.64 6.58 9.58
N LEU A 24 -2.54 5.84 9.49
CA LEU A 24 -1.79 5.39 10.67
C LEU A 24 -0.63 6.32 11.05
N GLU A 25 -0.11 7.12 10.12
CA GLU A 25 0.99 8.05 10.41
C GLU A 25 0.55 9.11 11.43
N GLY A 26 1.23 9.19 12.57
CA GLY A 26 0.89 10.09 13.67
C GLY A 26 -0.27 9.62 14.56
N LEU A 27 -0.91 8.49 14.26
CA LEU A 27 -2.04 8.00 15.05
C LEU A 27 -1.59 7.52 16.44
N LYS A 28 -2.20 8.07 17.50
CA LYS A 28 -1.99 7.64 18.88
C LYS A 28 -3.26 7.00 19.42
N LEU A 29 -3.13 5.81 19.98
CA LEU A 29 -4.24 5.03 20.53
C LEU A 29 -4.10 4.96 22.05
N THR A 30 -5.20 5.22 22.74
CA THR A 30 -5.26 5.13 24.20
C THR A 30 -5.71 3.74 24.62
N CYS A 31 -4.93 3.10 25.49
CA CYS A 31 -5.23 1.80 26.06
C CYS A 31 -5.68 1.94 27.52
N THR A 32 -6.54 1.04 27.97
CA THR A 32 -6.78 0.86 29.42
C THR A 32 -5.61 0.15 30.09
N ALA A 33 -5.46 0.33 31.41
CA ALA A 33 -4.38 -0.30 32.17
C ALA A 33 -4.38 -1.84 32.09
N SER A 34 -5.57 -2.46 32.00
CA SER A 34 -5.72 -3.91 31.83
C SER A 34 -5.29 -4.39 30.44
N GLU A 35 -5.52 -3.60 29.39
CA GLU A 35 -5.11 -3.95 28.02
C GLU A 35 -3.60 -3.85 27.85
N LEU A 36 -2.97 -2.85 28.47
CA LEU A 36 -1.52 -2.68 28.48
C LEU A 36 -0.83 -3.84 29.21
N ALA A 37 -1.35 -4.24 30.38
CA ALA A 37 -0.81 -5.36 31.16
C ALA A 37 -0.91 -6.71 30.42
N SER A 38 -1.87 -6.86 29.50
CA SER A 38 -2.06 -8.08 28.71
C SER A 38 -1.18 -8.17 27.46
N GLY A 39 -0.46 -7.10 27.10
CA GLY A 39 0.36 -7.02 25.89
C GLY A 39 -0.43 -7.02 24.57
N LYS A 40 -1.76 -6.91 24.62
CA LYS A 40 -2.63 -6.92 23.43
C LYS A 40 -2.88 -5.54 22.83
N CYS A 41 -2.42 -4.48 23.48
CA CYS A 41 -2.72 -3.13 23.03
C CYS A 41 -1.61 -2.56 22.16
N ILE A 42 -1.99 -2.08 20.98
CA ILE A 42 -1.13 -1.29 20.10
C ILE A 42 -1.40 0.19 20.42
N THR A 43 -0.36 0.90 20.88
CA THR A 43 -0.47 2.28 21.37
C THR A 43 -0.27 3.34 20.29
N ASP A 44 0.25 2.95 19.13
CA ASP A 44 0.61 3.88 18.06
C ASP A 44 0.46 3.24 16.67
N GLY A 45 0.03 4.04 15.70
CA GLY A 45 -0.12 3.61 14.31
C GLY A 45 1.22 3.24 13.67
N GLU A 46 2.33 3.85 14.13
CA GLU A 46 3.67 3.50 13.66
C GLU A 46 4.04 2.04 14.00
N ALA A 47 3.59 1.50 15.14
CA ALA A 47 3.78 0.10 15.49
C ALA A 47 3.02 -0.83 14.53
N THR A 48 1.78 -0.48 14.19
CA THR A 48 1.00 -1.22 13.18
C THR A 48 1.66 -1.20 11.80
N ILE A 49 2.18 -0.04 11.37
CA ILE A 49 2.88 0.11 10.09
C ILE A 49 4.10 -0.83 10.04
N ARG A 50 4.90 -0.90 11.11
CA ARG A 50 6.09 -1.75 11.20
C ARG A 50 5.74 -3.24 11.25
N ASP A 51 4.71 -3.61 12.02
CA ASP A 51 4.28 -5.01 12.17
C ASP A 51 3.76 -5.59 10.85
N LEU A 52 3.01 -4.77 10.09
CA LEU A 52 2.50 -5.14 8.76
C LEU A 52 3.54 -4.95 7.63
N GLY A 53 4.69 -4.34 7.92
CA GLY A 53 5.76 -4.07 6.94
C GLY A 53 5.33 -3.14 5.81
N LEU A 54 4.58 -2.08 6.13
CA LEU A 54 4.03 -1.12 5.16
C LEU A 54 4.99 0.04 4.84
N ASP A 55 6.09 0.16 5.57
CA ASP A 55 7.11 1.22 5.49
C ASP A 55 8.13 1.05 4.35
N TYR A 56 8.00 -0.01 3.54
CA TYR A 56 8.90 -0.27 2.41
C TYR A 56 8.78 0.74 1.26
N ILE A 57 7.71 1.52 1.22
CA ILE A 57 7.45 2.56 0.21
C ILE A 57 6.69 3.72 0.86
N SER A 58 7.00 4.96 0.46
CA SER A 58 6.29 6.14 0.97
C SER A 58 4.94 6.32 0.29
N ILE A 59 4.05 7.13 0.90
CA ILE A 59 2.79 7.56 0.28
C ILE A 59 3.03 8.13 -1.13
N GLY A 60 4.06 8.99 -1.28
CA GLY A 60 4.45 9.54 -2.58
C GLY A 60 4.91 8.48 -3.58
N GLY A 61 5.63 7.45 -3.12
CA GLY A 61 5.99 6.30 -3.94
C GLY A 61 4.76 5.51 -4.43
N CYS A 62 3.79 5.25 -3.54
CA CYS A 62 2.52 4.61 -3.90
C CYS A 62 1.77 5.40 -4.98
N ILE A 63 1.67 6.73 -4.81
CA ILE A 63 1.06 7.63 -5.79
C ILE A 63 1.77 7.51 -7.14
N GLY A 64 3.10 7.59 -7.16
CA GLY A 64 3.90 7.49 -8.38
C GLY A 64 3.67 6.17 -9.13
N VAL A 65 3.65 5.04 -8.42
CA VAL A 65 3.39 3.72 -9.02
C VAL A 65 1.98 3.65 -9.60
N LEU A 66 0.96 4.15 -8.90
CA LEU A 66 -0.42 4.16 -9.40
C LEU A 66 -0.57 5.02 -10.65
N PHE A 67 0.09 6.18 -10.71
CA PHE A 67 0.13 7.01 -11.92
C PHE A 67 0.81 6.28 -13.09
N ALA A 68 1.93 5.59 -12.83
CA ALA A 68 2.60 4.77 -13.84
C ALA A 68 1.68 3.66 -14.38
N PHE A 69 0.89 3.02 -13.52
CA PHE A 69 -0.13 2.06 -13.92
C PHE A 69 -1.19 2.66 -14.85
N ILE A 70 -1.72 3.83 -14.51
CA ILE A 70 -2.70 4.53 -15.35
C ILE A 70 -2.12 4.80 -16.74
N ILE A 71 -0.91 5.39 -16.80
CA ILE A 71 -0.24 5.72 -18.07
C ILE A 71 0.06 4.45 -18.86
N GLY A 72 0.57 3.40 -18.21
CA GLY A 72 0.86 2.11 -18.83
C GLY A 72 -0.37 1.45 -19.45
N CYS A 73 -1.46 1.36 -18.69
CA CYS A 73 -2.74 0.82 -19.20
C CYS A 73 -3.29 1.65 -20.36
N ARG A 74 -3.17 2.99 -20.32
CA ARG A 74 -3.59 3.87 -21.42
C ARG A 74 -2.74 3.66 -22.67
N ALA A 75 -1.42 3.54 -22.52
CA ALA A 75 -0.51 3.26 -23.62
C ALA A 75 -0.84 1.90 -24.27
N ILE A 76 -0.99 0.85 -23.47
CA ILE A 76 -1.36 -0.50 -23.96
C ILE A 76 -2.70 -0.45 -24.71
N ALA A 77 -3.72 0.22 -24.15
CA ALA A 77 -5.01 0.37 -24.80
C ALA A 77 -4.89 1.13 -26.14
N PHE A 78 -4.09 2.19 -26.20
CA PHE A 78 -3.83 2.93 -27.43
C PHE A 78 -3.17 2.05 -28.50
N PHE A 79 -2.14 1.29 -28.14
CA PHE A 79 -1.49 0.35 -29.04
C PHE A 79 -2.46 -0.76 -29.51
N GLY A 80 -3.30 -1.28 -28.61
CA GLY A 80 -4.34 -2.25 -28.97
C GLY A 80 -5.31 -1.69 -30.01
N ILE A 81 -5.85 -0.49 -29.78
CA ILE A 81 -6.77 0.13 -30.77
C ILE A 81 -6.05 0.42 -32.09
N ARG A 82 -4.80 0.88 -32.04
CA ARG A 82 -4.06 1.34 -33.22
C ARG A 82 -3.54 0.19 -34.10
N TYR A 83 -3.23 -0.97 -33.52
CA TYR A 83 -2.50 -2.05 -34.21
C TYR A 83 -3.19 -3.42 -34.19
N LEU A 84 -4.08 -3.70 -33.23
CA LEU A 84 -4.87 -4.95 -33.20
C LEU A 84 -6.15 -4.85 -34.05
N LYS A 85 -6.53 -3.65 -34.50
CA LYS A 85 -7.62 -3.44 -35.45
C LYS A 85 -7.10 -3.61 -36.89
N HIS A 86 -6.74 -4.85 -37.24
CA HIS A 86 -6.57 -5.34 -38.61
C HIS A 86 -7.19 -6.73 -38.73
#